data_AF-A0A8T4A1X0-F1
#
_entry.id   AF-A0A8T4A1X0-F1
#
_cell.length_a   1.000
_cell.length_b   1.000
_cell.length_c   1.000
_cell.angle_alpha   90.00
_cell.angle_beta   90.00
_cell.angle_gamma   90.00
#
_symmetry.space_group_name_H-M   'P 1'
#
loop_
_entity.id
_entity.type
_entity.pdbx_description
1 polymer ?
#
loop_
_entity_poly.entity_id
_entity_poly.type
_entity_poly.pdbx_seq_one_letter_code
_entity_poly.pdbx_strand_id
1 'polypeptide(L)'
;MPSLPIEEQVAKEFASKYGYLPGQAKQLSAFVKSIHHFSQYIASNKYFSTELNRLIAVLMLDCDILSLKAERVRMVAEDFYSEVELAVLAKRKPLLQKPEVDKFRAELKALNAEALETYSRTLSLMEEIKREYQQRLG
;
A
#
# COMPACT_ATOMS: atom_id res chain seq x y z
N MET A 1 11.46 36.40 11.11
CA MET A 1 10.42 35.43 10.71
C MET A 1 10.38 34.33 11.75
N PRO A 2 9.22 33.95 12.31
CA PRO A 2 9.12 32.81 13.20
C PRO A 2 9.52 31.53 12.46
N SER A 3 10.23 30.62 13.13
CA SER A 3 10.54 29.29 12.58
C SER A 3 9.25 28.51 12.42
N LEU A 4 9.11 27.79 11.29
CA LEU A 4 7.97 26.91 11.04
C LEU A 4 7.82 25.88 12.19
N PRO A 5 6.61 25.38 12.49
CA PRO A 5 6.42 24.20 13.33
C PRO A 5 7.32 23.02 12.88
N ILE A 6 7.79 22.20 13.81
CA ILE A 6 8.72 21.09 13.52
C ILE A 6 8.16 20.15 12.45
N GLU A 7 6.87 19.81 12.55
CA GLU A 7 6.15 18.96 11.59
C GLU A 7 6.21 19.52 10.17
N GLU A 8 6.06 20.84 10.00
CA GLU A 8 6.16 21.50 8.69
C GLU A 8 7.60 21.52 8.17
N GLN A 9 8.60 21.66 9.06
CA GLN A 9 10.01 21.58 8.67
C GLN A 9 10.36 20.17 8.17
N VAL A 10 9.92 19.12 8.88
CA VAL A 10 10.12 17.72 8.48
C VAL A 10 9.40 17.43 7.17
N ALA A 11 8.14 17.87 7.02
CA ALA A 11 7.38 17.69 5.79
C ALA A 11 8.05 18.37 4.59
N LYS A 12 8.57 19.59 4.77
CA LYS A 12 9.29 20.33 3.73
C LYS A 12 10.62 19.67 3.35
N GLU A 13 11.36 19.16 4.33
CA GLU A 13 12.60 18.40 4.12
C GLU A 13 12.32 17.15 3.29
N PHE A 14 11.26 16.40 3.65
CA PHE A 14 10.80 15.25 2.87
C PHE A 14 10.36 15.61 1.46
N ALA A 15 9.53 16.64 1.30
CA ALA A 15 9.03 17.07 0.00
C ALA A 15 10.19 17.39 -0.96
N SER A 16 11.16 18.17 -0.48
CA SER A 16 12.24 18.69 -1.31
C SER A 16 13.32 17.66 -1.63
N LYS A 17 13.67 16.78 -0.68
CA LYS A 17 14.79 15.84 -0.84
C LYS A 17 14.36 14.42 -1.18
N TYR A 18 13.18 14.01 -0.69
CA TYR A 18 12.79 12.60 -0.69
C TYR A 18 11.45 12.35 -1.42
N GLY A 19 10.67 13.38 -1.75
CA GLY A 19 9.48 13.28 -2.62
C GLY A 19 8.23 12.71 -1.94
N TYR A 20 7.94 13.11 -0.70
CA TYR A 20 6.72 12.71 0.04
C TYR A 20 6.55 11.19 0.27
N LEU A 21 7.65 10.43 0.35
CA LEU A 21 7.63 8.97 0.52
C LEU A 21 6.75 8.46 1.67
N PRO A 22 6.74 9.06 2.87
CA PRO A 22 5.87 8.61 3.95
C PRO A 22 4.38 8.74 3.62
N GLY A 23 4.00 9.84 2.94
CA GLY A 23 2.62 10.04 2.49
C GLY A 23 2.20 8.99 1.46
N GLN A 24 3.07 8.69 0.49
CA GLN A 24 2.81 7.67 -0.52
C GLN A 24 2.72 6.26 0.08
N ALA A 25 3.61 5.89 1.00
CA ALA A 25 3.57 4.60 1.69
C ALA A 25 2.29 4.44 2.53
N LYS A 26 1.86 5.50 3.23
CA LYS A 26 0.60 5.52 3.99
C LYS A 26 -0.62 5.35 3.08
N GLN A 27 -0.66 6.04 1.94
CA GLN A 27 -1.73 5.91 0.95
C GLN A 27 -1.79 4.49 0.38
N LEU A 28 -0.64 3.91 0.02
CA LEU A 28 -0.57 2.53 -0.47
C LEU A 28 -1.06 1.53 0.57
N SER A 29 -0.64 1.64 1.83
CA SER A 29 -1.10 0.78 2.93
C SER A 29 -2.62 0.85 3.10
N ALA A 30 -3.21 2.06 3.05
CA ALA A 30 -4.65 2.24 3.12
C ALA A 30 -5.40 1.64 1.93
N PHE A 31 -4.85 1.78 0.72
CA PHE A 31 -5.40 1.19 -0.49
C PHE A 31 -5.39 -0.35 -0.43
N VAL A 32 -4.25 -0.94 -0.05
CA VAL A 32 -4.11 -2.40 0.11
C VAL A 32 -5.05 -2.96 1.18
N LYS A 33 -5.19 -2.28 2.33
CA LYS A 33 -6.19 -2.66 3.36
C LYS A 33 -7.61 -2.68 2.82
N SER A 34 -7.94 -1.73 1.94
CA SER A 34 -9.27 -1.70 1.31
C SER A 34 -9.47 -2.91 0.39
N ILE A 35 -8.50 -3.24 -0.46
CA ILE A 35 -8.54 -4.44 -1.31
C ILE A 35 -8.71 -5.69 -0.44
N HIS A 36 -7.91 -5.83 0.61
CA HIS A 36 -7.92 -6.98 1.51
C HIS A 36 -9.27 -7.19 2.19
N HIS A 37 -9.87 -6.13 2.75
CA HIS A 37 -11.21 -6.21 3.35
C HIS A 37 -12.27 -6.66 2.34
N PHE A 38 -12.23 -6.16 1.11
CA PHE A 38 -13.16 -6.60 0.06
C PHE A 38 -12.93 -8.06 -0.31
N SER A 39 -11.69 -8.49 -0.48
CA SER A 39 -11.36 -9.90 -0.78
C SER A 39 -11.82 -10.84 0.33
N GLN A 40 -11.68 -10.45 1.61
CA GLN A 40 -12.18 -11.23 2.74
C GLN A 40 -13.71 -11.38 2.69
N TYR A 41 -14.43 -10.30 2.37
CA TYR A 41 -15.87 -10.34 2.20
C TYR A 41 -16.26 -11.34 1.10
N ILE A 42 -15.59 -11.30 -0.06
CA ILE A 42 -15.82 -12.25 -1.15
C ILE A 42 -15.56 -13.68 -0.68
N ALA A 43 -14.40 -13.95 -0.09
CA ALA A 43 -14.00 -15.28 0.36
C ALA A 43 -14.87 -15.87 1.49
N SER A 44 -15.60 -15.04 2.23
CA SER A 44 -16.52 -15.51 3.28
C SER A 44 -17.77 -16.22 2.73
N ASN A 45 -18.01 -16.15 1.42
CA ASN A 45 -19.16 -16.76 0.75
C ASN A 45 -18.77 -18.06 0.03
N LYS A 46 -19.75 -18.94 -0.21
CA LYS A 46 -19.61 -20.08 -1.12
C LYS A 46 -20.26 -19.74 -2.46
N TYR A 47 -19.49 -19.88 -3.54
CA TYR A 47 -19.96 -19.65 -4.91
C TYR A 47 -20.32 -20.96 -5.61
N PHE A 48 -21.11 -20.90 -6.68
CA PHE A 48 -21.61 -22.11 -7.33
C PHE A 48 -20.51 -22.87 -8.07
N SER A 49 -19.54 -22.16 -8.66
CA SER A 49 -18.40 -22.75 -9.35
C SER A 49 -17.23 -23.05 -8.41
N THR A 50 -16.76 -24.31 -8.42
CA THR A 50 -15.50 -24.71 -7.77
C THR A 50 -14.30 -23.91 -8.28
N GLU A 51 -14.31 -23.52 -9.56
CA GLU A 51 -13.23 -22.72 -10.14
C GLU A 51 -13.23 -21.30 -9.56
N LEU A 52 -14.40 -20.66 -9.43
CA LEU A 52 -14.50 -19.34 -8.79
C LEU A 52 -13.99 -19.38 -7.35
N ASN A 53 -14.39 -20.39 -6.58
CA ASN A 53 -13.90 -20.56 -5.21
C ASN A 53 -12.36 -20.72 -5.16
N ARG A 54 -11.75 -21.42 -6.12
CA ARG A 54 -10.28 -21.55 -6.20
C ARG A 54 -9.62 -20.20 -6.55
N LEU A 55 -10.14 -19.48 -7.53
CA LEU A 55 -9.62 -18.17 -7.92
C LEU A 55 -9.67 -17.16 -6.77
N ILE A 56 -10.76 -17.18 -6.00
CA ILE A 56 -10.92 -16.36 -4.80
C ILE A 56 -9.88 -16.73 -3.74
N ALA A 57 -9.65 -18.03 -3.51
CA ALA A 57 -8.64 -18.49 -2.55
C ALA A 57 -7.21 -18.03 -2.94
N VAL A 58 -6.87 -18.06 -4.23
CA VAL A 58 -5.58 -17.54 -4.72
C VAL A 58 -5.50 -16.02 -4.54
N LEU A 59 -6.57 -15.29 -4.90
CA LEU A 59 -6.64 -13.84 -4.71
C LEU A 59 -6.46 -13.44 -3.24
N MET A 60 -7.01 -14.22 -2.31
CA MET A 60 -6.84 -14.00 -0.87
C MET A 60 -5.37 -14.07 -0.44
N LEU A 61 -4.65 -15.10 -0.89
CA LEU A 61 -3.22 -15.23 -0.60
C LEU A 61 -2.42 -14.07 -1.21
N ASP A 62 -2.75 -13.65 -2.43
CA ASP A 62 -2.15 -12.49 -3.08
C ASP A 62 -2.37 -11.22 -2.24
N CYS A 63 -3.59 -11.02 -1.73
CA CYS A 63 -3.94 -9.88 -0.88
C CYS A 63 -3.23 -9.92 0.50
N ASP A 64 -3.07 -11.10 1.10
CA ASP A 64 -2.32 -11.28 2.35
C ASP A 64 -0.84 -10.92 2.16
N ILE A 65 -0.22 -11.44 1.08
CA ILE A 65 1.18 -11.11 0.72
C ILE A 65 1.33 -9.61 0.49
N LEU A 66 0.42 -9.02 -0.28
CA LEU A 66 0.42 -7.59 -0.59
C LEU A 66 0.29 -6.76 0.69
N SER A 67 -0.55 -7.17 1.64
CA SER A 67 -0.74 -6.52 2.94
C SER A 67 0.54 -6.53 3.77
N LEU A 68 1.24 -7.67 3.83
CA LEU A 68 2.53 -7.78 4.53
C LEU A 68 3.61 -6.90 3.89
N LYS A 69 3.68 -6.86 2.56
CA LYS A 69 4.62 -5.99 1.83
C LYS A 69 4.32 -4.50 2.07
N ALA A 70 3.04 -4.12 2.04
CA ALA A 70 2.63 -2.73 2.26
C ALA A 70 2.93 -2.27 3.69
N GLU A 71 2.75 -3.16 4.67
CA GLU A 71 3.10 -2.88 6.06
C GLU A 71 4.62 -2.72 6.25
N ARG A 72 5.44 -3.58 5.62
CA ARG A 72 6.90 -3.39 5.60
C ARG A 72 7.30 -2.03 5.05
N VAL A 73 6.76 -1.64 3.90
CA VAL A 73 7.06 -0.35 3.26
C VAL A 73 6.60 0.82 4.13
N ARG A 74 5.46 0.69 4.83
CA ARG A 74 5.00 1.69 5.81
C ARG A 74 5.99 1.85 6.96
N MET A 75 6.43 0.75 7.58
CA MET A 75 7.39 0.79 8.69
C MET A 75 8.71 1.45 8.29
N VAL A 76 9.26 1.07 7.13
CA VAL A 76 10.51 1.68 6.64
C VAL A 76 10.34 3.18 6.37
N ALA A 77 9.18 3.61 5.87
CA ALA A 77 8.91 5.03 5.68
C ALA A 77 8.79 5.80 7.01
N GLU A 78 8.29 5.16 8.06
CA GLU A 78 8.22 5.71 9.43
C GLU A 78 9.60 5.83 10.06
N ASP A 79 10.49 4.86 9.80
CA ASP A 79 11.89 4.92 10.23
C ASP A 79 12.61 6.10 9.54
N PHE A 80 12.40 6.27 8.23
CA PHE A 80 12.92 7.45 7.52
C PHE A 80 12.36 8.74 8.10
N TYR A 81 11.06 8.78 8.41
CA TYR A 81 10.43 9.95 8.99
C TYR A 81 11.07 10.34 10.32
N SER A 82 11.24 9.34 11.19
CA SER A 82 11.84 9.49 12.51
C SER A 82 13.29 9.98 12.43
N GLU A 83 14.11 9.46 11.50
CA GLU A 83 15.49 9.93 11.31
C GLU A 83 15.54 11.40 10.87
N VAL A 84 14.66 11.82 9.96
CA VAL A 84 14.60 13.22 9.53
C VAL A 84 14.11 14.12 10.67
N GLU A 85 13.11 13.69 11.42
CA GLU A 85 12.62 14.42 12.59
C GLU A 85 13.73 14.63 13.63
N LEU A 86 14.44 13.56 14.00
CA LEU A 86 15.59 13.64 14.90
C LEU A 86 16.69 14.55 14.36
N ALA A 87 16.94 14.52 13.04
CA ALA A 87 17.93 15.38 12.42
C ALA A 87 17.53 16.86 12.45
N VAL A 88 16.26 17.18 12.17
CA VAL A 88 15.70 18.53 12.26
C VAL A 88 15.77 19.05 13.70
N LEU A 89 15.35 18.24 14.67
CA LEU A 89 15.42 18.58 16.11
C LEU A 89 16.87 18.84 16.57
N ALA A 90 17.79 17.99 16.14
CA ALA A 90 19.22 18.13 16.45
C ALA A 90 19.95 19.15 15.56
N LYS A 91 19.25 19.84 14.65
CA LYS A 91 19.81 20.80 13.68
C LYS A 91 20.98 20.23 12.87
N ARG A 92 20.93 18.94 12.57
CA ARG A 92 21.91 18.20 11.76
C ARG A 92 21.28 17.74 10.43
N LYS A 93 22.12 17.26 9.51
CA LYS A 93 21.62 16.60 8.30
C LYS A 93 21.14 15.18 8.64
N PRO A 94 20.03 14.71 8.03
CA PRO A 94 19.61 13.31 8.15
C PRO A 94 20.71 12.36 7.67
N LEU A 95 20.85 11.21 8.34
CA LEU A 95 21.81 10.16 7.95
C LEU A 95 21.33 9.28 6.79
N LEU A 96 20.17 9.60 6.21
CA LEU A 96 19.58 8.85 5.08
C LEU A 96 20.47 8.95 3.84
N GLN A 97 20.91 7.81 3.34
CA GLN A 97 21.73 7.73 2.13
C GLN A 97 20.85 7.74 0.87
N LYS A 98 21.25 8.52 -0.13
CA LYS A 98 20.50 8.60 -1.41
C LYS A 98 20.21 7.22 -2.06
N PRO A 99 21.17 6.27 -2.14
CA PRO A 99 20.90 4.96 -2.72
C PRO A 99 19.81 4.16 -2.00
N GLU A 100 19.72 4.28 -0.69
CA GLU A 100 18.71 3.62 0.13
C GLU A 100 17.31 4.19 -0.14
N VAL A 101 17.20 5.51 -0.19
CA VAL A 101 15.95 6.22 -0.52
C VAL A 101 15.51 5.90 -1.95
N ASP A 102 16.44 5.88 -2.91
CA ASP A 102 16.11 5.56 -4.31
C ASP A 102 15.64 4.10 -4.46
N LYS A 103 16.27 3.16 -3.73
CA LYS A 103 15.83 1.76 -3.67
C LYS A 103 14.42 1.65 -3.08
N PHE A 104 14.17 2.32 -1.96
CA PHE A 104 12.85 2.36 -1.34
C PHE A 104 11.79 2.95 -2.28
N ARG A 105 12.11 4.03 -3.00
CA ARG A 105 11.20 4.62 -3.99
C ARG A 105 10.86 3.65 -5.12
N ALA A 106 11.84 2.91 -5.62
CA ALA A 106 11.62 1.88 -6.64
C ALA A 106 10.71 0.76 -6.12
N GLU A 107 10.95 0.30 -4.89
CA GLU A 107 10.13 -0.70 -4.21
C GLU A 107 8.68 -0.23 -4.03
N LEU A 108 8.48 1.00 -3.54
CA LEU A 108 7.16 1.59 -3.35
C LEU A 108 6.40 1.71 -4.67
N LYS A 109 7.08 2.09 -5.76
CA LYS A 109 6.48 2.17 -7.10
C LYS A 109 6.08 0.78 -7.63
N ALA A 110 6.95 -0.21 -7.44
CA ALA A 110 6.66 -1.59 -7.85
C ALA A 110 5.47 -2.16 -7.08
N LEU A 111 5.44 -1.94 -5.76
CA LEU A 111 4.34 -2.41 -4.92
C LEU A 111 3.02 -1.73 -5.25
N ASN A 112 3.04 -0.45 -5.61
CA ASN A 112 1.85 0.25 -6.09
C ASN A 112 1.31 -0.34 -7.40
N ALA A 113 2.19 -0.76 -8.32
CA ALA A 113 1.77 -1.46 -9.53
C ALA A 113 1.15 -2.83 -9.23
N GLU A 114 1.76 -3.60 -8.32
CA GLU A 114 1.22 -4.90 -7.84
C GLU A 114 -0.16 -4.73 -7.18
N ALA A 115 -0.34 -3.66 -6.40
CA ALA A 115 -1.64 -3.35 -5.79
C ALA A 115 -2.72 -3.00 -6.82
N LEU A 116 -2.38 -2.24 -7.86
CA LEU A 116 -3.32 -1.91 -8.94
C LEU A 116 -3.71 -3.15 -9.75
N GLU A 117 -2.77 -4.06 -10.01
CA GLU A 117 -3.06 -5.33 -10.69
C GLU A 117 -3.98 -6.21 -9.84
N THR A 118 -3.69 -6.34 -8.54
CA THR A 118 -4.52 -7.10 -7.59
C THR A 118 -5.92 -6.51 -7.50
N TYR A 119 -6.04 -5.18 -7.46
CA TYR A 119 -7.33 -4.48 -7.52
C TYR A 119 -8.10 -4.82 -8.80
N SER A 120 -7.46 -4.76 -9.97
CA SER A 120 -8.10 -5.10 -11.25
C SER A 120 -8.59 -6.55 -11.26
N ARG A 121 -7.79 -7.49 -10.76
CA ARG A 121 -8.18 -8.91 -10.66
C ARG A 121 -9.37 -9.10 -9.72
N THR A 122 -9.38 -8.39 -8.60
CA THR A 122 -10.50 -8.39 -7.63
C THR A 122 -11.79 -7.90 -8.29
N LEU A 123 -11.71 -6.81 -9.07
CA LEU A 123 -12.85 -6.26 -9.80
C LEU A 123 -13.40 -7.24 -10.86
N SER A 124 -12.52 -7.82 -11.67
CA SER A 124 -12.93 -8.81 -12.68
C SER A 124 -13.62 -10.03 -12.05
N LEU A 125 -13.11 -10.51 -10.92
CA LEU A 125 -13.70 -11.64 -10.20
C LEU A 125 -15.08 -11.31 -9.64
N MET A 126 -15.29 -10.08 -9.15
CA MET A 126 -16.60 -9.60 -8.73
C MET A 126 -17.62 -9.57 -9.88
N GLU A 127 -17.19 -9.18 -11.08
CA GLU A 127 -18.05 -9.20 -12.27
C GLU A 127 -18.39 -10.62 -12.72
N GLU A 128 -17.47 -11.57 -12.60
CA GLU A 128 -17.71 -12.99 -12.86
C GLU A 128 -18.72 -13.58 -11.86
N ILE A 129 -18.54 -13.32 -10.57
CA ILE A 129 -19.50 -13.70 -9.52
C ILE A 129 -20.89 -13.17 -9.87
N LYS A 130 -21.00 -11.86 -10.17
CA LYS A 130 -22.28 -11.24 -10.53
C LYS A 130 -22.94 -11.94 -11.73
N ARG A 131 -22.17 -12.25 -12.77
CA ARG A 131 -22.65 -12.96 -13.97
C ARG A 131 -23.15 -14.36 -13.63
N GLU A 132 -22.44 -15.11 -12.79
CA GLU A 132 -22.86 -16.45 -12.37
C GLU A 132 -24.21 -16.42 -11.65
N TYR A 133 -24.40 -15.47 -10.73
CA TYR A 133 -25.67 -15.29 -10.03
C TYR A 133 -26.82 -14.93 -10.98
N GLN A 134 -26.58 -14.03 -11.94
CA GLN A 134 -27.59 -13.64 -12.94
C GLN A 134 -28.02 -14.81 -13.84
N GLN A 135 -27.09 -15.70 -14.20
CA GLN A 135 -27.39 -16.86 -15.05
C GLN A 135 -28.12 -17.99 -14.31
N ARG A 136 -27.98 -18.10 -12.99
CA ARG A 136 -28.59 -19.17 -12.20
C ARG A 136 -29.88 -18.77 -11.49
N LEU A 137 -30.09 -17.48 -11.24
CA LEU A 137 -31.29 -16.94 -10.58
C LEU A 137 -32.25 -16.22 -11.54
N GLY A 138 -31.81 -15.91 -12.76
CA GLY A 138 -32.66 -15.45 -13.86
C GLY A 138 -33.10 -16.62 -14.73
#